data_AF-A0AAV4U7E6-F1
#
_entry.id   AF-A0AAV4U7E6-F1
#
_cell.length_a   1.000
_cell.length_b   1.000
_cell.length_c   1.000
_cell.angle_alpha   90.00
_cell.angle_beta   90.00
_cell.angle_gamma   90.00
#
_symmetry.space_group_name_H-M   'P 1'
#
loop_
_entity.id
_entity.type
_entity.pdbx_description
1 polymer ?
#
loop_
_entity_poly.entity_id
_entity_poly.type
_entity_poly.pdbx_seq_one_letter_code
_entity_poly.pdbx_strand_id
1 'polypeptide(L)'
;MIKLLTEEVTQCSVEEFGVSKRIAFMKRKSRIDDILDRIQDIFSFPTFTIVVSNVLNGFCMLNSYLDKNIWMSDGISLIIESALYTINSLGCLVAVFWIAGDIPVKEHTFKNTLQKKINMRLLFAENSENFKSEKLLLHKQDFVFTGWDILSYRRSSIFTLFGALMTYSVLISKE
;
A
#
# COMPACT_ATOMS: atom_id res chain seq x y z
N MET A 1 -6.49 -6.34 11.03
CA MET A 1 -5.75 -7.42 11.71
C MET A 1 -4.48 -6.90 12.41
N ILE A 2 -3.55 -6.25 11.70
CA ILE A 2 -2.33 -5.66 12.30
C ILE A 2 -2.64 -4.64 13.41
N LYS A 3 -3.62 -3.74 13.21
CA LYS A 3 -4.00 -2.72 14.22
C LYS A 3 -4.43 -3.31 15.57
N LEU A 4 -5.23 -4.37 15.56
CA LEU A 4 -5.68 -5.06 16.78
C LEU A 4 -4.50 -5.71 17.51
N LEU A 5 -3.56 -6.29 16.75
CA LEU A 5 -2.33 -6.84 17.32
C LEU A 5 -1.46 -5.73 17.94
N THR A 6 -1.39 -4.56 17.31
CA THR A 6 -0.71 -3.37 17.88
C THR A 6 -1.38 -2.92 19.18
N GLU A 7 -2.72 -2.89 19.24
CA GLU A 7 -3.48 -2.50 20.42
C GLU A 7 -3.29 -3.49 21.59
N GLU A 8 -3.37 -4.80 21.32
CA GLU A 8 -3.06 -5.86 22.30
C GLU A 8 -1.62 -5.71 22.84
N VAL A 9 -0.67 -5.41 21.93
CA VAL A 9 0.72 -5.16 22.32
C VAL A 9 0.85 -3.88 23.12
N THR A 10 0.08 -2.81 22.88
CA THR A 10 0.13 -1.61 23.74
C THR A 10 -0.47 -1.84 25.12
N GLN A 11 -1.58 -2.57 25.23
CA GLN A 11 -2.34 -2.75 26.47
C GLN A 11 -1.70 -3.72 27.47
N CYS A 12 -0.86 -4.66 27.01
CA CYS A 12 -0.14 -5.57 27.91
C CYS A 12 0.76 -4.77 28.91
N SER A 13 0.95 -5.19 30.16
CA SER A 13 1.96 -4.53 31.02
C SER A 13 3.38 -5.00 30.65
N VAL A 14 4.42 -4.24 31.04
CA VAL A 14 5.84 -4.62 30.79
C VAL A 14 6.24 -5.86 31.59
N GLU A 15 5.64 -6.04 32.77
CA GLU A 15 5.85 -7.19 33.67
C GLU A 15 5.26 -8.48 33.09
N GLU A 16 4.06 -8.41 32.50
CA GLU A 16 3.40 -9.54 31.87
C GLU A 16 3.97 -9.90 30.49
N PHE A 17 4.80 -9.03 29.90
CA PHE A 17 5.32 -9.17 28.54
C PHE A 17 6.45 -10.19 28.44
N GLY A 18 6.27 -11.37 29.05
CA GLY A 18 7.18 -12.51 29.10
C GLY A 18 7.62 -13.08 27.74
N VAL A 19 8.61 -13.97 27.75
CA VAL A 19 9.13 -14.65 26.53
C VAL A 19 8.01 -15.42 25.81
N SER A 20 7.12 -16.08 26.56
CA SER A 20 5.98 -16.82 26.00
C SER A 20 4.98 -15.91 25.27
N LYS A 21 4.62 -14.75 25.84
CA LYS A 21 3.73 -13.77 25.18
C LYS A 21 4.40 -13.15 23.94
N ARG A 22 5.71 -12.87 23.98
CA ARG A 22 6.46 -12.34 22.82
C ARG A 22 6.46 -13.32 21.64
N ILE A 23 6.76 -14.59 21.90
CA ILE A 23 6.71 -15.65 20.89
C ILE A 23 5.28 -15.80 20.33
N ALA A 24 4.25 -15.69 21.16
CA ALA A 24 2.87 -15.73 20.71
C ALA A 24 2.51 -14.57 19.77
N PHE A 25 2.92 -13.33 20.11
CA PHE A 25 2.72 -12.16 19.23
C PHE A 25 3.47 -12.31 17.91
N MET A 26 4.71 -12.77 17.93
CA MET A 26 5.49 -13.00 16.71
C MET A 26 4.89 -14.10 15.83
N LYS A 27 4.43 -15.22 16.43
CA LYS A 27 3.76 -16.29 15.68
C LYS A 27 2.47 -15.80 15.04
N ARG A 28 1.72 -14.93 15.72
CA ARG A 28 0.51 -14.32 15.18
C ARG A 28 0.82 -13.32 14.06
N LYS A 29 1.87 -12.51 14.19
CA LYS A 29 2.36 -11.63 13.12
C LYS A 29 2.81 -12.44 11.89
N SER A 30 3.61 -13.49 12.07
CA SER A 30 4.05 -14.37 10.97
C SER A 30 2.88 -14.95 10.19
N ARG A 31 1.81 -15.39 10.89
CA ARG A 31 0.60 -15.88 10.21
C ARG A 31 -0.12 -14.80 9.40
N ILE A 32 -0.12 -13.55 9.89
CA ILE A 32 -0.68 -12.42 9.15
C ILE A 32 0.15 -12.17 7.89
N ASP A 33 1.47 -12.26 8.01
CA ASP A 33 2.40 -12.06 6.88
C ASP A 33 2.24 -13.17 5.85
N ASP A 34 2.13 -14.43 6.25
CA ASP A 34 1.86 -15.55 5.35
C ASP A 34 0.53 -15.36 4.58
N ILE A 35 -0.50 -14.78 5.23
CA ILE A 35 -1.78 -14.46 4.59
C ILE A 35 -1.60 -13.31 3.59
N LEU A 36 -0.85 -12.28 3.95
CA LEU A 36 -0.58 -11.14 3.08
C LEU A 36 0.24 -11.56 1.85
N ASP A 37 1.26 -12.40 2.03
CA ASP A 37 2.06 -13.01 0.95
C ASP A 37 1.14 -13.77 -0.02
N ARG A 38 0.24 -14.62 0.50
CA ARG A 38 -0.72 -15.36 -0.34
C ARG A 38 -1.68 -14.44 -1.09
N ILE A 39 -2.15 -13.37 -0.45
CA ILE A 39 -3.01 -12.37 -1.11
C ILE A 39 -2.21 -11.68 -2.21
N GLN A 40 -0.94 -11.33 -1.97
CA GLN A 40 -0.08 -10.73 -2.98
C GLN A 40 0.12 -11.68 -4.16
N ASP A 41 0.48 -12.94 -3.93
CA ASP A 41 0.69 -13.91 -5.01
C ASP A 41 -0.55 -14.07 -5.91
N ILE A 42 -1.75 -14.10 -5.31
CA ILE A 42 -3.00 -14.29 -6.05
C ILE A 42 -3.40 -13.00 -6.80
N PHE A 43 -3.28 -11.84 -6.15
CA PHE A 43 -3.85 -10.60 -6.66
C PHE A 43 -2.84 -9.69 -7.37
N SER A 44 -1.54 -9.99 -7.30
CA SER A 44 -0.45 -9.21 -7.90
C SER A 44 -0.65 -8.97 -9.40
N PHE A 45 -0.90 -10.03 -10.17
CA PHE A 45 -1.13 -9.93 -11.62
C PHE A 45 -2.47 -9.24 -11.98
N PRO A 46 -3.62 -9.62 -11.39
CA PRO A 46 -4.89 -8.94 -11.65
C PRO A 46 -4.85 -7.44 -11.31
N THR A 47 -4.31 -7.08 -10.14
CA THR A 47 -4.23 -5.68 -9.71
C THR A 47 -3.29 -4.86 -10.57
N PHE A 48 -2.17 -5.45 -11.03
CA PHE A 48 -1.29 -4.81 -12.00
C PHE A 48 -2.04 -4.51 -13.30
N THR A 49 -2.75 -5.50 -13.85
CA THR A 49 -3.50 -5.35 -15.09
C THR A 49 -4.57 -4.26 -14.96
N ILE A 50 -5.34 -4.28 -13.88
CA ILE A 50 -6.36 -3.24 -13.58
C ILE A 50 -5.71 -1.85 -13.54
N VAL A 51 -4.58 -1.70 -12.88
CA VAL A 51 -3.90 -0.41 -12.74
C VAL A 51 -3.39 0.08 -14.09
N VAL A 52 -2.73 -0.78 -14.86
CA VAL A 52 -2.26 -0.44 -16.21
C VAL A 52 -3.42 -0.04 -17.11
N SER A 53 -4.52 -0.81 -17.12
CA SER A 53 -5.72 -0.51 -17.90
C SER A 53 -6.33 0.84 -17.53
N ASN A 54 -6.46 1.15 -16.24
CA ASN A 54 -7.02 2.43 -15.78
C ASN A 54 -6.08 3.62 -16.09
N VAL A 55 -4.76 3.43 -16.00
CA VAL A 55 -3.77 4.45 -16.39
C VAL A 55 -3.83 4.73 -17.89
N LEU A 56 -3.84 3.69 -18.73
CA LEU A 56 -3.98 3.83 -20.17
C LEU A 56 -5.29 4.51 -20.55
N ASN A 57 -6.40 4.12 -19.91
CA ASN A 57 -7.68 4.78 -20.11
C ASN A 57 -7.64 6.27 -19.71
N GLY A 58 -7.01 6.59 -18.58
CA GLY A 58 -6.79 7.98 -18.16
C GLY A 58 -5.99 8.79 -19.18
N PHE A 59 -4.96 8.18 -19.77
CA PHE A 59 -4.16 8.80 -20.83
C PHE A 59 -4.96 9.07 -22.11
N CYS A 60 -5.71 8.08 -22.58
CA CYS A 60 -6.58 8.22 -23.76
C CYS A 60 -7.60 9.34 -23.56
N MET A 61 -8.27 9.38 -22.39
CA MET A 61 -9.27 10.41 -22.10
C MET A 61 -8.64 11.80 -21.99
N LEU A 62 -7.48 11.94 -21.36
CA LEU A 62 -6.81 13.24 -21.22
C LEU A 62 -6.35 13.79 -22.57
N ASN A 63 -5.86 12.93 -23.47
CA ASN A 63 -5.53 13.32 -24.84
C ASN A 63 -6.78 13.73 -25.62
N SER A 64 -7.89 12.99 -25.50
CA SER A 64 -9.16 13.39 -26.11
C SER A 64 -9.68 14.73 -25.58
N TYR A 65 -9.46 15.03 -24.30
CA TYR A 65 -9.80 16.34 -23.72
C TYR A 65 -8.88 17.47 -24.17
N LEU A 66 -7.63 17.18 -24.54
CA LEU A 66 -6.69 18.19 -25.03
C LEU A 66 -6.84 18.45 -26.53
N ASP A 67 -7.34 17.48 -27.31
CA ASP A 67 -7.65 17.65 -28.73
C ASP A 67 -8.93 18.47 -28.94
N LYS A 68 -8.74 19.74 -29.31
CA LYS A 68 -9.83 20.70 -29.56
C LYS A 68 -10.79 20.29 -30.68
N ASN A 69 -10.36 19.43 -31.61
CA ASN A 69 -11.21 19.00 -32.73
C ASN A 69 -12.31 18.03 -32.26
N ILE A 70 -12.03 17.22 -31.24
CA ILE A 70 -12.97 16.23 -30.69
C ILE A 70 -14.11 16.95 -29.95
N TRP A 71 -13.81 17.98 -29.16
CA TRP A 71 -14.81 18.80 -28.47
C TRP A 71 -15.82 19.48 -29.41
N MET A 72 -15.40 19.74 -30.66
CA MET A 72 -16.20 20.45 -31.65
C MET A 72 -17.06 19.48 -32.49
N SER A 73 -16.68 18.20 -32.51
CA SER A 73 -17.36 17.10 -33.21
C SER A 73 -18.34 16.33 -32.31
N ASP A 74 -18.01 16.19 -31.03
CA ASP A 74 -18.73 15.32 -30.11
C ASP A 74 -19.88 16.03 -29.40
N GLY A 75 -21.04 15.37 -29.35
CA GLY A 75 -22.20 15.87 -28.61
C GLY A 75 -21.98 15.84 -27.09
N ILE A 76 -22.72 16.69 -26.36
CA ILE A 76 -22.68 16.82 -24.89
C ILE A 76 -22.80 15.44 -24.18
N SER A 77 -23.54 14.49 -24.76
CA SER A 77 -23.68 13.13 -24.21
C SER A 77 -22.35 12.37 -24.13
N LEU A 78 -21.49 12.46 -25.15
CA LEU A 78 -20.20 11.78 -25.19
C LEU A 78 -19.20 12.40 -24.20
N ILE A 79 -19.28 13.71 -24.00
CA ILE A 79 -18.48 14.44 -23.01
C ILE A 79 -18.86 14.01 -21.58
N ILE A 80 -20.15 13.87 -21.29
CA ILE A 80 -20.62 13.42 -19.97
C ILE A 80 -20.20 11.97 -19.71
N GLU A 81 -20.36 11.10 -20.71
CA GLU A 81 -19.99 9.68 -20.60
C GLU A 81 -18.49 9.51 -20.35
N SER A 82 -17.64 10.17 -21.15
CA SER A 82 -16.18 10.16 -20.95
C SER A 82 -15.76 10.70 -19.58
N ALA A 83 -16.44 11.73 -19.08
CA ALA A 83 -16.15 12.30 -17.76
C ALA A 83 -16.47 11.30 -16.64
N LEU A 84 -17.61 10.62 -16.72
CA LEU A 84 -18.01 9.59 -15.75
C LEU A 84 -17.04 8.41 -15.75
N TYR A 85 -16.63 7.92 -16.93
CA TYR A 85 -15.63 6.86 -17.03
C TYR A 85 -14.27 7.27 -16.46
N THR A 86 -13.86 8.51 -16.70
CA THR A 86 -12.59 9.05 -16.18
C THR A 86 -12.61 9.13 -14.66
N ILE A 87 -13.69 9.67 -14.08
CA ILE A 87 -13.86 9.75 -12.62
C ILE A 87 -13.87 8.35 -12.00
N ASN A 88 -14.58 7.40 -12.62
CA ASN A 88 -14.62 6.02 -12.13
C ASN A 88 -13.23 5.35 -12.17
N SER A 89 -12.51 5.48 -13.29
CA SER A 89 -11.15 4.94 -13.45
C SER A 89 -10.17 5.51 -12.42
N LEU A 90 -10.17 6.84 -12.26
CA LEU A 90 -9.34 7.51 -11.25
C LEU A 90 -9.74 7.11 -9.82
N GLY A 91 -11.04 6.99 -9.55
CA GLY A 91 -11.56 6.51 -8.28
C GLY A 91 -11.08 5.10 -7.94
N CYS A 92 -11.13 4.17 -8.91
CA CYS A 92 -10.60 2.83 -8.77
C CYS A 92 -9.10 2.82 -8.48
N LEU A 93 -8.30 3.60 -9.21
CA LEU A 93 -6.86 3.74 -8.96
C LEU A 93 -6.60 4.25 -7.54
N VAL A 94 -7.23 5.36 -7.15
CA VAL A 94 -7.06 5.95 -5.83
C VAL A 94 -7.43 4.92 -4.74
N ALA A 95 -8.55 4.21 -4.88
CA ALA A 95 -8.95 3.19 -3.91
C ALA A 95 -7.92 2.07 -3.78
N VAL A 96 -7.41 1.53 -4.90
CA VAL A 96 -6.39 0.46 -4.90
C VAL A 96 -5.11 0.92 -4.21
N PHE A 97 -4.57 2.08 -4.60
CA PHE A 97 -3.35 2.61 -3.99
C PHE A 97 -3.54 3.04 -2.53
N TRP A 98 -4.73 3.51 -2.16
CA TRP A 98 -5.01 3.95 -0.80
C TRP A 98 -5.11 2.76 0.16
N ILE A 99 -5.81 1.70 -0.23
CA ILE A 99 -5.98 0.48 0.56
C ILE A 99 -4.66 -0.28 0.63
N ALA A 100 -4.01 -0.55 -0.51
CA ALA A 100 -2.75 -1.27 -0.55
C ALA A 100 -1.62 -0.48 0.13
N GLY A 101 -1.60 0.85 -0.01
CA GLY A 101 -0.62 1.73 0.62
C GLY A 101 -0.83 1.95 2.13
N ASP A 102 -1.97 1.57 2.70
CA ASP A 102 -2.23 1.66 4.15
C ASP A 102 -1.62 0.49 4.93
N ILE A 103 -1.35 -0.63 4.25
CA ILE A 103 -0.79 -1.86 4.82
C ILE A 103 0.67 -1.67 5.29
N PRO A 104 1.60 -1.15 4.47
CA PRO A 104 2.98 -0.90 4.92
C PRO A 104 3.05 0.12 6.07
N VAL A 105 2.14 1.11 6.10
CA VAL A 105 2.09 2.12 7.17
C VAL A 105 1.69 1.47 8.51
N LYS A 106 0.67 0.60 8.49
CA LYS A 106 0.21 -0.12 9.68
C LYS A 106 1.25 -1.10 10.20
N GLU A 107 1.98 -1.76 9.30
CA GLU A 107 3.05 -2.67 9.68
C GLU A 107 4.25 -1.95 10.30
N HIS A 108 4.71 -0.85 9.69
CA HIS A 108 5.76 -0.01 10.26
C HIS A 108 5.38 0.50 11.66
N THR A 109 4.10 0.84 11.86
CA THR A 109 3.58 1.27 13.16
C THR A 109 3.61 0.14 14.19
N PHE A 110 3.20 -1.08 13.81
CA PHE A 110 3.28 -2.26 14.68
C PHE A 110 4.72 -2.57 15.10
N LYS A 111 5.65 -2.58 14.15
CA LYS A 111 7.09 -2.83 14.36
C LYS A 111 7.70 -1.81 15.31
N ASN A 112 7.42 -0.52 15.12
CA ASN A 112 7.91 0.54 16.01
C ASN A 112 7.37 0.41 17.42
N THR A 113 6.07 0.12 17.58
CA THR A 113 5.44 -0.08 18.89
C THR A 113 6.02 -1.29 19.61
N LEU A 114 6.20 -2.41 18.91
CA LEU A 114 6.72 -3.64 19.47
C LEU A 114 8.20 -3.47 19.85
N GLN A 115 9.01 -2.82 19.00
CA GLN A 115 10.41 -2.51 19.28
C GLN A 115 10.57 -1.55 20.46
N LYS A 116 9.74 -0.52 20.56
CA LYS A 116 9.75 0.42 21.71
C LYS A 116 9.49 -0.32 23.01
N LYS A 117 8.54 -1.26 23.00
CA LYS A 117 8.17 -2.03 24.19
C LYS A 117 9.22 -3.05 24.60
N ILE A 118 9.82 -3.69 23.62
CA ILE A 118 10.97 -4.58 23.78
C ILE A 118 12.16 -3.82 24.39
N ASN A 119 12.46 -2.62 23.90
CA ASN A 119 13.54 -1.78 24.44
C ASN A 119 13.25 -1.33 25.87
N MET A 120 12.01 -0.93 26.18
CA MET A 120 11.59 -0.62 27.54
C MET A 120 11.81 -1.81 28.48
N ARG A 121 11.43 -3.03 28.06
CA ARG A 121 11.65 -4.23 28.87
C ARG A 121 13.13 -4.56 29.05
N LEU A 122 13.99 -4.30 28.06
CA LEU A 122 15.44 -4.50 28.18
C LEU A 122 16.06 -3.58 29.24
N LEU A 123 15.60 -2.32 29.30
CA LEU A 123 16.01 -1.39 30.36
C LEU A 123 15.59 -1.87 31.77
N PHE A 124 14.54 -2.70 31.86
CA PHE A 124 14.03 -3.25 33.12
C PHE A 124 14.53 -4.69 33.44
N ALA A 125 14.92 -5.47 32.43
CA ALA A 125 15.26 -6.89 32.58
C ALA A 125 16.56 -7.21 31.81
N GLU A 126 17.60 -7.47 32.58
CA GLU A 126 18.96 -7.80 32.14
C GLU A 126 19.04 -9.23 31.56
N ASN A 127 18.38 -9.49 30.42
CA ASN A 127 18.44 -10.82 29.79
C ASN A 127 18.45 -10.73 28.26
N SER A 128 19.57 -11.13 27.64
CA SER A 128 20.00 -10.69 26.30
C SER A 128 19.96 -11.75 25.20
N GLU A 129 19.74 -13.03 25.52
CA GLU A 129 20.00 -14.12 24.56
C GLU A 129 18.89 -14.34 23.52
N ASN A 130 17.62 -14.25 23.90
CA ASN A 130 16.49 -14.40 22.96
C ASN A 130 16.24 -13.15 22.08
N PHE A 131 17.04 -12.11 22.26
CA PHE A 131 16.80 -10.79 21.67
C PHE A 131 17.27 -10.68 20.21
N LYS A 132 18.33 -11.42 19.84
CA LYS A 132 18.90 -11.35 18.48
C LYS A 132 17.93 -11.86 17.41
N SER A 133 17.21 -12.95 17.66
CA SER A 133 16.25 -13.51 16.70
C SER A 133 15.02 -12.60 16.52
N GLU A 134 14.50 -12.03 17.62
CA GLU A 134 13.38 -11.09 17.56
C GLU A 134 13.77 -9.79 16.86
N LYS A 135 14.98 -9.27 17.12
CA LYS A 135 15.48 -8.07 16.45
C LYS A 135 15.65 -8.31 14.95
N LEU A 136 16.08 -9.50 14.54
CA LEU A 136 16.20 -9.89 13.12
C LEU A 136 14.82 -9.98 12.44
N LEU A 137 13.82 -10.59 13.11
CA LEU A 137 12.45 -10.70 12.60
C LEU A 137 11.73 -9.35 12.54
N LEU A 138 11.95 -8.48 13.53
CA LEU A 138 11.50 -7.09 13.50
C LEU A 138 12.20 -6.30 12.40
N HIS A 139 13.48 -6.58 12.13
CA HIS A 139 14.22 -5.91 11.08
C HIS A 139 13.88 -6.42 9.67
N LYS A 140 13.07 -7.49 9.55
CA LYS A 140 12.52 -7.91 8.25
C LYS A 140 11.85 -6.71 7.58
N GLN A 141 12.13 -6.57 6.29
CA GLN A 141 11.75 -5.43 5.46
C GLN A 141 10.22 -5.28 5.47
N ASP A 142 9.74 -4.05 5.58
CA ASP A 142 8.31 -3.78 5.65
C ASP A 142 7.62 -4.36 4.40
N PHE A 143 6.53 -5.08 4.59
CA PHE A 143 5.79 -5.71 3.52
C PHE A 143 5.12 -4.63 2.67
N VAL A 144 5.47 -4.61 1.39
CA VAL A 144 4.91 -3.67 0.42
C VAL A 144 4.24 -4.49 -0.65
N PHE A 145 2.92 -4.30 -0.81
CA PHE A 145 2.21 -4.91 -1.92
C PHE A 145 2.78 -4.43 -3.25
N THR A 146 3.11 -5.37 -4.12
CA THR A 146 3.55 -5.10 -5.49
C THR A 146 2.56 -5.63 -6.51
N GLY A 147 2.27 -4.85 -7.54
CA GLY A 147 1.66 -5.31 -8.76
C GLY A 147 2.73 -5.90 -9.65
N TRP A 148 2.77 -7.23 -9.72
CA TRP A 148 3.72 -8.03 -10.51
C TRP A 148 5.19 -7.66 -10.28
N ASP A 149 5.61 -7.38 -9.04
CA ASP A 149 6.97 -6.92 -8.66
C ASP A 149 7.49 -5.66 -9.38
N ILE A 150 6.75 -5.10 -10.33
CA ILE A 150 7.12 -3.94 -11.13
C ILE A 150 6.61 -2.66 -10.47
N LEU A 151 5.42 -2.73 -9.82
CA LEU A 151 4.75 -1.55 -9.31
C LEU A 151 4.47 -1.67 -7.81
N SER A 152 5.23 -0.93 -7.01
CA SER A 152 5.00 -0.84 -5.56
C SER A 152 3.77 0.04 -5.27
N TYR A 153 2.76 -0.54 -4.61
CA TYR A 153 1.57 0.17 -4.16
C TYR A 153 1.85 1.01 -2.92
N ARG A 154 2.36 2.23 -3.13
CA ARG A 154 2.50 3.26 -2.09
C ARG A 154 1.56 4.42 -2.36
N ARG A 155 1.15 5.12 -1.30
CA ARG A 155 0.37 6.37 -1.44
C ARG A 155 1.10 7.43 -2.26
N SER A 156 2.44 7.47 -2.18
CA SER A 156 3.27 8.36 -2.99
C SER A 156 3.18 8.07 -4.49
N SER A 157 2.95 6.81 -4.88
CA SER A 157 2.87 6.39 -6.29
C SER A 157 1.66 7.02 -7.01
N ILE A 158 0.61 7.41 -6.27
CA ILE A 158 -0.57 8.09 -6.83
C ILE A 158 -0.16 9.42 -7.49
N PHE A 159 0.60 10.24 -6.77
CA PHE A 159 1.03 11.55 -7.28
C PHE A 159 2.04 11.41 -8.41
N THR A 160 2.92 10.42 -8.36
CA THR A 160 3.86 10.13 -9.45
C THR A 160 3.11 9.71 -10.72
N LEU A 161 2.12 8.82 -10.61
CA LEU A 161 1.29 8.41 -11.75
C LEU A 161 0.48 9.56 -12.33
N PHE A 162 -0.13 10.38 -11.46
CA PHE A 162 -0.89 11.54 -11.89
C PHE A 162 -0.02 12.59 -12.58
N GLY A 163 1.17 12.86 -12.05
CA GLY A 163 2.16 13.73 -12.68
C GLY A 163 2.62 13.20 -14.03
N ALA A 164 2.95 11.91 -14.13
CA ALA A 164 3.32 11.27 -15.39
C ALA A 164 2.20 11.37 -16.44
N LEU A 165 0.96 11.07 -16.05
CA LEU A 165 -0.21 11.22 -16.91
C LEU A 165 -0.33 12.64 -17.47
N MET A 166 -0.22 13.66 -16.63
CA MET A 166 -0.25 15.05 -17.09
C MET A 166 0.92 15.39 -18.01
N THR A 167 2.15 15.06 -17.63
CA THR A 167 3.35 15.40 -18.39
C THR A 167 3.32 14.79 -19.78
N TYR A 168 3.03 13.49 -19.89
CA TYR A 168 3.02 12.80 -21.18
C TYR A 168 1.84 13.23 -22.06
N SER A 169 0.67 13.48 -21.48
CA SER A 169 -0.49 13.91 -22.29
C SER A 169 -0.28 15.31 -22.87
N VAL A 170 0.31 16.22 -22.08
CA VAL A 170 0.66 17.56 -22.56
C VAL A 170 1.76 17.52 -23.62
N LEU A 171 2.73 16.59 -23.50
CA LEU A 171 3.79 16.42 -24.49
C LEU A 171 3.22 15.97 -25.84
N ILE A 172 2.34 14.96 -25.84
CA ILE A 172 1.71 14.45 -27.07
C ILE A 172 0.78 15.49 -27.69
N SER A 173 0.03 16.24 -26.87
CA SER A 173 -0.85 17.29 -27.39
C SER A 173 -0.11 18.48 -28.02
N LYS A 174 1.22 18.58 -27.85
CA LYS A 174 2.05 19.64 -28.44
C LYS A 174 2.75 19.22 -29.73
N GLU A 175 2.82 17.92 -30.03
CA GLU A 175 3.22 17.41 -31.35
C GLU A 175 2.07 17.55 -32.35
#